data_AF-A0A8G2CM82-F1
#
_entry.id   AF-A0A8G2CM82-F1
#
_cell.length_a   1.000
_cell.length_b   1.000
_cell.length_c   1.000
_cell.angle_alpha   90.00
_cell.angle_beta   90.00
_cell.angle_gamma   90.00
#
_symmetry.space_group_name_H-M   'P 1'
#
loop_
_entity.id
_entity.type
_entity.pdbx_description
1 polymer ?
#
loop_
_entity_poly.entity_id
_entity_poly.type
_entity_poly.pdbx_seq_one_letter_code
_entity_poly.pdbx_strand_id
1 'polypeptide(L)'
;MRIAVIGNCHADIVAQSVRAAIRDQTADCRHIISYKTISDTDRAFVEAADRILIQITDFKPDQAISALIARKSDMIGRFPLIAASFLYPGAGKPHPKAAASRSFFCPSGYYEGQLSERLLIDLMQAHADEPPEAIVERYLAHDYAATLDLDRLFEINRLKMRRIGEAAGLDVWPLVERRFRDIPLFWTYLHPSGDLLRPIARHALNQLNLGLTPATIEVAIGEIKEPLGFSHMPLHPSIVRHFGIEWAGPAYRYRLMPDGRFTAAEFAIRFITFAHDAPLRQAVFDVHRHVGVDAAVKVLEAARARSPDNGDVLINLAIGFWKLGQLNPAIEATTAALELDPTQTEWVRFLCILLRQARLV
;
A
#
# COMPACT_ATOMS: atom_id res chain seq x y z
N MET A 1 -18.12 -18.47 14.32
CA MET A 1 -17.15 -17.66 15.08
C MET A 1 -17.01 -16.29 14.43
N ARG A 2 -16.86 -15.20 15.20
CA ARG A 2 -16.65 -13.83 14.70
C ARG A 2 -15.26 -13.32 15.10
N ILE A 3 -14.51 -12.82 14.14
CA ILE A 3 -13.16 -12.28 14.33
C ILE A 3 -13.15 -10.81 13.90
N ALA A 4 -12.84 -9.92 14.85
CA ALA A 4 -12.65 -8.50 14.55
C ALA A 4 -11.15 -8.19 14.43
N VAL A 5 -10.74 -7.55 13.33
CA VAL A 5 -9.36 -7.10 13.12
C VAL A 5 -9.37 -5.58 13.08
N ILE A 6 -8.73 -4.95 14.06
CA ILE A 6 -8.87 -3.51 14.34
C ILE A 6 -7.55 -2.81 14.08
N GLY A 7 -7.55 -1.81 13.19
CA GLY A 7 -6.35 -1.02 12.88
C GLY A 7 -6.45 -0.28 11.55
N ASN A 8 -5.30 0.08 10.96
CA ASN A 8 -5.21 0.81 9.71
C ASN A 8 -5.20 -0.12 8.47
N CYS A 9 -4.63 0.36 7.35
CA CYS A 9 -4.46 -0.43 6.14
C CYS A 9 -3.69 -1.75 6.36
N HIS A 10 -2.75 -1.85 7.32
CA HIS A 10 -2.10 -3.13 7.65
C HIS A 10 -3.09 -4.12 8.24
N ALA A 11 -4.03 -3.63 9.05
CA ALA A 11 -5.06 -4.46 9.67
C ALA A 11 -6.02 -5.03 8.62
N ASP A 12 -6.28 -4.31 7.53
CA ASP A 12 -7.02 -4.87 6.40
C ASP A 12 -6.27 -6.05 5.75
N ILE A 13 -4.95 -5.92 5.56
CA ILE A 13 -4.12 -7.01 5.00
C ILE A 13 -4.10 -8.23 5.93
N VAL A 14 -3.99 -7.99 7.24
CA VAL A 14 -4.12 -9.06 8.25
C VAL A 14 -5.51 -9.69 8.18
N ALA A 15 -6.58 -8.90 8.06
CA ALA A 15 -7.95 -9.42 7.93
C ALA A 15 -8.15 -10.24 6.66
N GLN A 16 -7.56 -9.84 5.53
CA GLN A 16 -7.56 -10.63 4.29
C GLN A 16 -6.88 -11.99 4.50
N SER A 17 -5.75 -12.03 5.21
CA SER A 17 -5.04 -13.27 5.56
C SER A 17 -5.87 -14.16 6.49
N VAL A 18 -6.57 -13.57 7.45
CA VAL A 18 -7.51 -14.28 8.32
C VAL A 18 -8.65 -14.90 7.50
N ARG A 19 -9.27 -14.14 6.59
CA ARG A 19 -10.31 -14.66 5.69
C ARG A 19 -9.80 -15.80 4.81
N ALA A 20 -8.57 -15.70 4.31
CA ALA A 20 -7.94 -16.78 3.55
C ALA A 20 -7.75 -18.04 4.38
N ALA A 21 -7.29 -17.89 5.65
CA ALA A 21 -7.04 -19.02 6.54
C ALA A 21 -8.31 -19.74 7.04
N ILE A 22 -9.43 -19.02 7.14
CA ILE A 22 -10.71 -19.57 7.65
C ILE A 22 -11.72 -19.88 6.53
N ARG A 23 -11.30 -19.86 5.26
CA ARG A 23 -12.20 -19.98 4.09
C ARG A 23 -13.11 -21.21 4.12
N ASP A 24 -12.63 -22.31 4.69
CA ASP A 24 -13.37 -23.58 4.82
C ASP A 24 -14.06 -23.75 6.19
N GLN A 25 -14.11 -22.70 7.01
CA GLN A 25 -14.69 -22.71 8.34
C GLN A 25 -15.97 -21.87 8.39
N THR A 26 -16.88 -22.20 9.32
CA THR A 26 -18.05 -21.37 9.66
C THR A 26 -17.65 -20.20 10.57
N ALA A 27 -16.83 -19.31 10.04
CA ALA A 27 -16.31 -18.13 10.72
C ALA A 27 -16.37 -16.89 9.84
N ASP A 28 -16.61 -15.74 10.47
CA ASP A 28 -16.66 -14.43 9.82
C ASP A 28 -15.54 -13.53 10.34
N CYS A 29 -14.90 -12.78 9.44
CA CYS A 29 -13.80 -11.88 9.76
C CYS A 29 -14.01 -10.50 9.14
N ARG A 30 -14.01 -9.47 10.01
CA ARG A 30 -14.25 -8.08 9.62
C ARG A 30 -13.09 -7.18 10.03
N HIS A 31 -12.64 -6.34 9.10
CA HIS A 31 -11.70 -5.25 9.38
C HIS A 31 -12.47 -4.02 9.89
N ILE A 32 -11.97 -3.41 10.97
CA ILE A 32 -12.53 -2.23 11.61
C ILE A 32 -11.45 -1.15 11.66
N ILE A 33 -11.75 0.02 11.11
CA ILE A 33 -10.81 1.15 11.05
C ILE A 33 -10.70 1.79 12.44
N SER A 34 -9.48 1.86 12.99
CA SER A 34 -9.26 2.28 14.38
C SER A 34 -9.26 3.79 14.64
N TYR A 35 -9.10 4.60 13.60
CA TYR A 35 -8.92 6.06 13.67
C TYR A 35 -10.11 6.86 13.11
N LYS A 36 -11.25 6.21 12.88
CA LYS A 36 -12.52 6.85 12.53
C LYS A 36 -13.56 6.50 13.58
N THR A 37 -14.59 7.33 13.69
CA THR A 37 -15.76 7.00 14.52
C THR A 37 -16.31 5.64 14.10
N ILE A 38 -16.38 4.72 15.06
CA ILE A 38 -16.90 3.38 14.82
C ILE A 38 -18.40 3.46 14.49
N SER A 39 -18.83 2.78 13.43
CA SER A 39 -20.24 2.67 13.08
C SER A 39 -20.99 1.77 14.06
N ASP A 40 -22.31 1.91 14.19
CA ASP A 40 -23.12 1.04 15.05
C ASP A 40 -23.02 -0.44 14.64
N THR A 41 -22.96 -0.70 13.34
CA THR A 41 -22.75 -2.05 12.79
C THR A 41 -21.39 -2.62 13.18
N ASP A 42 -20.32 -1.83 13.10
CA ASP A 42 -18.98 -2.25 13.50
C ASP A 42 -18.88 -2.47 15.00
N ARG A 43 -19.51 -1.59 15.79
CA ARG A 43 -19.61 -1.71 17.25
C ARG A 43 -20.27 -3.03 17.63
N ALA A 44 -21.47 -3.30 17.09
CA ALA A 44 -22.19 -4.54 17.36
C ALA A 44 -21.36 -5.78 16.96
N PHE A 45 -20.62 -5.71 15.85
CA PHE A 45 -19.73 -6.79 15.43
C PHE A 45 -18.60 -7.03 16.43
N VAL A 46 -17.93 -5.98 16.91
CA VAL A 46 -16.84 -6.09 17.91
C VAL A 46 -17.38 -6.60 19.25
N GLU A 47 -18.56 -6.15 19.68
CA GLU A 47 -19.24 -6.65 20.88
C GLU A 47 -19.57 -8.14 20.78
N ALA A 48 -19.92 -8.61 19.59
CA ALA A 48 -20.22 -10.02 19.33
C ALA A 48 -19.00 -10.86 18.92
N ALA A 49 -17.80 -10.28 18.82
CA ALA A 49 -16.59 -10.98 18.39
C ALA A 49 -16.09 -11.99 19.44
N ASP A 50 -15.73 -13.19 18.97
CA ASP A 50 -15.14 -14.30 19.72
C ASP A 50 -13.61 -14.21 19.79
N ARG A 51 -13.01 -13.51 18.84
CA ARG A 51 -11.57 -13.19 18.81
C ARG A 51 -11.38 -11.78 18.28
N ILE A 52 -10.38 -11.09 18.83
CA ILE A 52 -10.01 -9.75 18.41
C ILE A 52 -8.52 -9.73 18.09
N LEU A 53 -8.16 -9.15 16.95
CA LEU A 53 -6.80 -8.70 16.67
C LEU A 53 -6.77 -7.19 16.73
N ILE A 54 -5.88 -6.63 17.54
CA ILE A 54 -5.67 -5.18 17.61
C ILE A 54 -4.26 -4.82 17.13
N GLN A 55 -4.19 -3.85 16.24
CA GLN A 55 -2.93 -3.24 15.86
C GLN A 55 -2.40 -2.39 17.00
N ILE A 56 -1.15 -2.63 17.39
CA ILE A 56 -0.43 -1.78 18.35
C ILE A 56 0.17 -0.61 17.59
N THR A 57 -0.24 0.60 17.97
CA THR A 57 0.21 1.86 17.38
C THR A 57 0.77 2.77 18.48
N ASP A 58 1.35 3.90 18.10
CA ASP A 58 1.82 4.94 19.02
C ASP A 58 0.75 6.01 19.34
N PHE A 59 -0.43 5.91 18.74
CA PHE A 59 -1.59 6.74 19.04
C PHE A 59 -2.70 5.91 19.70
N LYS A 60 -3.46 6.51 20.60
CA LYS A 60 -4.61 5.81 21.21
C LYS A 60 -5.70 5.60 20.14
N PRO A 61 -6.25 4.38 20.00
CA PRO A 61 -7.44 4.16 19.21
C PRO A 61 -8.61 5.02 19.71
N ASP A 62 -9.65 5.14 18.89
CA ASP A 62 -10.91 5.77 19.31
C ASP A 62 -11.35 5.29 20.72
N GLN A 63 -11.89 6.21 21.52
CA GLN A 63 -12.21 5.93 22.93
C GLN A 63 -13.27 4.83 23.06
N ALA A 64 -14.22 4.75 22.13
CA ALA A 64 -15.24 3.72 22.15
C ALA A 64 -14.65 2.35 21.83
N ILE A 65 -13.71 2.28 20.87
CA ILE A 65 -12.95 1.06 20.57
C ILE A 65 -12.13 0.64 21.79
N SER A 66 -11.44 1.58 22.43
CA SER A 66 -10.63 1.31 23.63
C SER A 66 -11.48 0.72 24.78
N ALA A 67 -12.67 1.27 25.02
CA ALA A 67 -13.59 0.78 26.04
C ALA A 67 -14.18 -0.61 25.70
N LEU A 68 -14.41 -0.90 24.42
CA LEU A 68 -14.86 -2.21 23.96
C LEU A 68 -13.80 -3.30 24.22
N ILE A 69 -12.55 -2.99 23.89
CA ILE A 69 -11.42 -3.92 23.96
C ILE A 69 -11.02 -4.21 25.41
N ALA A 70 -11.07 -3.21 26.31
CA ALA A 70 -10.75 -3.39 27.73
C ALA A 70 -11.60 -4.46 28.43
N ARG A 71 -12.82 -4.72 27.94
CA ARG A 71 -13.75 -5.72 28.48
C ARG A 71 -13.48 -7.15 27.99
N LYS A 72 -12.51 -7.35 27.09
CA LYS A 72 -12.24 -8.62 26.39
C LYS A 72 -10.75 -8.99 26.39
N SER A 73 -10.00 -8.64 27.44
CA SER A 73 -8.52 -8.78 27.53
C SER A 73 -7.98 -10.13 27.05
N ASP A 74 -8.67 -11.21 27.38
CA ASP A 74 -8.19 -12.59 27.20
C ASP A 74 -8.41 -13.13 25.77
N MET A 75 -9.14 -12.38 24.95
CA MET A 75 -9.52 -12.75 23.57
C MET A 75 -8.74 -11.95 22.52
N ILE A 76 -7.76 -11.14 22.96
CA ILE A 76 -7.05 -10.15 22.13
C ILE A 76 -5.65 -10.64 21.75
N GLY A 77 -5.49 -10.93 20.47
CA GLY A 77 -4.19 -10.99 19.82
C GLY A 77 -3.71 -9.60 19.41
N ARG A 78 -2.38 -9.43 19.32
CA ARG A 78 -1.75 -8.15 19.00
C ARG A 78 -0.81 -8.29 17.81
N PHE A 79 -0.70 -7.25 17.01
CA PHE A 79 0.28 -7.17 15.92
C PHE A 79 0.79 -5.73 15.75
N PRO A 80 2.05 -5.53 15.33
CA PRO A 80 2.66 -4.20 15.34
C PRO A 80 2.24 -3.35 14.14
N LEU A 81 2.09 -2.04 14.36
CA LEU A 81 2.26 -1.04 13.31
C LEU A 81 3.74 -0.91 12.98
N ILE A 82 4.06 -0.83 11.69
CA ILE A 82 5.41 -0.59 11.21
C ILE A 82 5.44 0.63 10.29
N ALA A 83 6.38 1.54 10.53
CA ALA A 83 6.51 2.78 9.78
C ALA A 83 7.99 3.16 9.67
N ALA A 84 8.42 3.61 8.51
CA ALA A 84 9.80 3.99 8.21
C ALA A 84 9.96 5.49 8.01
N SER A 85 9.49 6.30 8.97
CA SER A 85 9.58 7.76 8.89
C SER A 85 11.00 8.29 8.69
N PHE A 86 12.03 7.53 9.09
CA PHE A 86 13.44 7.91 8.88
C PHE A 86 13.85 7.95 7.39
N LEU A 87 13.17 7.17 6.53
CA LEU A 87 13.38 7.20 5.07
C LEU A 87 12.66 8.36 4.38
N TYR A 88 11.67 8.96 5.06
CA TYR A 88 10.76 9.96 4.49
C TYR A 88 10.59 11.15 5.45
N PRO A 89 11.66 11.90 5.76
CA PRO A 89 11.63 12.93 6.80
C PRO A 89 10.65 14.08 6.51
N GLY A 90 10.29 14.32 5.24
CA GLY A 90 9.30 15.35 4.88
C GLY A 90 7.90 14.82 4.54
N ALA A 91 7.60 13.54 4.82
CA ALA A 91 6.26 13.01 4.64
C ALA A 91 5.27 13.55 5.69
N GLY A 92 3.97 13.56 5.34
CA GLY A 92 2.85 13.81 6.25
C GLY A 92 2.05 15.06 5.96
N LYS A 93 2.54 15.99 5.13
CA LYS A 93 1.79 17.17 4.68
C LYS A 93 1.30 16.97 3.25
N PRO A 94 0.00 16.71 3.00
CA PRO A 94 -0.50 16.49 1.65
C PRO A 94 -0.27 17.70 0.74
N HIS A 95 -0.20 17.45 -0.58
CA HIS A 95 -0.13 18.52 -1.57
C HIS A 95 -1.32 19.50 -1.39
N PRO A 96 -1.13 20.83 -1.54
CA PRO A 96 -2.20 21.81 -1.31
C PRO A 96 -3.48 21.58 -2.13
N LYS A 97 -3.33 21.06 -3.36
CA LYS A 97 -4.45 20.71 -4.26
C LYS A 97 -5.08 19.33 -3.95
N ALA A 98 -4.52 18.53 -3.05
CA ALA A 98 -4.98 17.16 -2.78
C ALA A 98 -6.45 17.12 -2.33
N ALA A 99 -6.84 18.00 -1.38
CA ALA A 99 -8.19 18.01 -0.84
C ALA A 99 -9.26 18.32 -1.89
N ALA A 100 -8.98 19.26 -2.81
CA ALA A 100 -9.89 19.63 -3.89
C ALA A 100 -10.02 18.54 -4.97
N SER A 101 -9.06 17.62 -5.03
CA SER A 101 -9.03 16.52 -6.00
C SER A 101 -9.73 15.24 -5.52
N ARG A 102 -10.37 15.27 -4.34
CA ARG A 102 -11.09 14.11 -3.80
C ARG A 102 -12.29 13.77 -4.65
N SER A 103 -12.48 12.47 -4.89
CA SER A 103 -13.63 11.92 -5.59
C SER A 103 -14.06 10.60 -4.95
N PHE A 104 -15.19 10.04 -5.39
CA PHE A 104 -15.65 8.74 -4.90
C PHE A 104 -14.65 7.60 -5.14
N PHE A 105 -13.96 7.62 -6.28
CA PHE A 105 -12.92 6.65 -6.63
C PHE A 105 -11.51 7.06 -6.14
N CYS A 106 -11.35 8.28 -5.61
CA CYS A 106 -10.11 8.77 -5.03
C CYS A 106 -10.39 9.55 -3.72
N PRO A 107 -10.84 8.90 -2.63
CA PRO A 107 -11.34 9.60 -1.45
C PRO A 107 -10.28 10.42 -0.69
N SER A 108 -9.01 10.01 -0.76
CA SER A 108 -7.90 10.75 -0.13
C SER A 108 -7.44 11.95 -0.96
N GLY A 109 -7.77 12.01 -2.25
CA GLY A 109 -7.18 12.94 -3.22
C GLY A 109 -5.84 12.43 -3.76
N TYR A 110 -5.32 13.10 -4.80
CA TYR A 110 -3.98 12.83 -5.34
C TYR A 110 -2.90 13.49 -4.49
N TYR A 111 -1.72 12.87 -4.43
CA TYR A 111 -0.58 13.35 -3.64
C TYR A 111 -0.97 13.63 -2.17
N GLU A 112 -1.67 12.66 -1.58
CA GLU A 112 -2.12 12.70 -0.19
C GLU A 112 -0.96 12.52 0.80
N GLY A 113 -1.24 12.45 2.10
CA GLY A 113 -0.23 12.46 3.16
C GLY A 113 0.86 11.39 3.03
N GLN A 114 0.60 10.21 2.46
CA GLN A 114 1.66 9.20 2.24
C GLN A 114 2.44 9.37 0.94
N LEU A 115 1.94 10.16 0.00
CA LEU A 115 2.60 10.54 -1.24
C LEU A 115 2.93 12.03 -1.21
N SER A 116 3.54 12.47 -0.10
CA SER A 116 3.84 13.86 0.15
C SER A 116 5.30 14.10 0.46
N GLU A 117 5.75 15.30 0.11
CA GLU A 117 7.09 15.78 0.41
C GLU A 117 7.06 17.27 0.79
N ARG A 118 7.50 17.57 2.01
CA ARG A 118 7.46 18.92 2.59
C ARG A 118 8.43 19.88 1.90
N LEU A 119 9.66 19.46 1.60
CA LEU A 119 10.63 20.31 0.93
C LEU A 119 10.17 20.63 -0.49
N LEU A 120 9.61 19.68 -1.26
CA LEU A 120 8.98 20.00 -2.55
C LEU A 120 7.84 21.00 -2.40
N ILE A 121 6.99 20.85 -1.39
CA ILE A 121 5.89 21.79 -1.13
C ILE A 121 6.42 23.20 -0.83
N ASP A 122 7.47 23.30 -0.02
CA ASP A 122 8.02 24.59 0.36
C ASP A 122 8.75 25.24 -0.84
N LEU A 123 9.52 24.46 -1.61
CA LEU A 123 10.20 24.93 -2.82
C LEU A 123 9.21 25.39 -3.91
N MET A 124 8.16 24.61 -4.18
CA MET A 124 7.17 25.00 -5.21
C MET A 124 6.37 26.25 -4.82
N GLN A 125 6.23 26.52 -3.52
CA GLN A 125 5.56 27.73 -3.02
C GLN A 125 6.49 28.95 -3.07
N ALA A 126 7.75 28.77 -2.69
CA ALA A 126 8.75 29.85 -2.70
C ALA A 126 9.18 30.26 -4.12
N HIS A 127 9.09 29.33 -5.08
CA HIS A 127 9.57 29.50 -6.45
C HIS A 127 8.45 29.27 -7.48
N ALA A 128 7.23 29.71 -7.17
CA ALA A 128 6.04 29.44 -8.00
C ALA A 128 6.13 30.00 -9.44
N ASP A 129 6.97 31.01 -9.67
CA ASP A 129 7.21 31.64 -10.97
C ASP A 129 8.35 30.96 -11.77
N GLU A 130 9.05 29.99 -11.20
CA GLU A 130 10.13 29.25 -11.86
C GLU A 130 9.60 27.99 -12.59
N PRO A 131 10.28 27.54 -13.67
CA PRO A 131 9.92 26.29 -14.32
C PRO A 131 10.06 25.10 -13.35
N PRO A 132 9.16 24.09 -13.40
CA PRO A 132 9.20 22.93 -12.52
C PRO A 132 10.56 22.22 -12.48
N GLU A 133 11.27 22.18 -13.61
CA GLU A 133 12.59 21.57 -13.75
C GLU A 133 13.63 22.21 -12.83
N ALA A 134 13.63 23.55 -12.73
CA ALA A 134 14.55 24.26 -11.84
C ALA A 134 14.25 23.99 -10.36
N ILE A 135 12.96 23.88 -10.01
CA ILE A 135 12.51 23.54 -8.65
C ILE A 135 12.93 22.10 -8.31
N VAL A 136 12.79 21.17 -9.25
CA VAL A 136 13.23 19.77 -9.09
C VAL A 136 14.74 19.67 -8.96
N GLU A 137 15.51 20.44 -9.74
CA GLU A 137 16.97 20.48 -9.60
C GLU A 137 17.38 20.92 -8.20
N ARG A 138 16.78 22.00 -7.66
CA ARG A 138 17.00 22.44 -6.28
C ARG A 138 16.62 21.37 -5.25
N TYR A 139 15.48 20.72 -5.45
CA TYR A 139 15.02 19.63 -4.59
C TYR A 139 16.05 18.50 -4.57
N LEU A 140 16.43 17.95 -5.72
CA LEU A 140 17.36 16.81 -5.81
C LEU A 140 18.78 17.14 -5.32
N ALA A 141 19.19 18.40 -5.44
CA ALA A 141 20.46 18.91 -4.94
C ALA A 141 20.46 19.13 -3.41
N HIS A 142 19.29 19.18 -2.76
CA HIS A 142 19.20 19.42 -1.32
C HIS A 142 19.91 18.32 -0.53
N ASP A 143 20.74 18.72 0.43
CA ASP A 143 21.38 17.77 1.32
C ASP A 143 20.63 17.68 2.66
N TYR A 144 19.79 16.64 2.78
CA TYR A 144 19.09 16.35 4.03
C TYR A 144 20.07 16.13 5.18
N ALA A 145 21.19 15.43 4.95
CA ALA A 145 22.18 15.15 5.99
C ALA A 145 22.85 16.42 6.56
N ALA A 146 22.90 17.51 5.79
CA ALA A 146 23.40 18.80 6.26
C ALA A 146 22.38 19.59 7.11
N THR A 147 21.10 19.23 7.02
CA THR A 147 19.99 19.98 7.67
C THR A 147 19.27 19.20 8.76
N LEU A 148 19.37 17.87 8.75
CA LEU A 148 18.74 16.95 9.69
C LEU A 148 19.73 15.91 10.19
N ASP A 149 19.62 15.56 11.46
CA ASP A 149 20.32 14.41 12.03
C ASP A 149 19.60 13.11 11.65
N LEU A 150 19.99 12.57 10.49
CA LEU A 150 19.39 11.36 9.91
C LEU A 150 19.64 10.11 10.76
N ASP A 151 20.80 10.02 11.42
CA ASP A 151 21.11 8.92 12.34
C ASP A 151 20.22 8.98 13.58
N ARG A 152 19.97 10.19 14.09
CA ARG A 152 18.99 10.37 15.18
C ARG A 152 17.58 9.99 14.76
N LEU A 153 17.15 10.31 13.54
CA LEU A 153 15.84 9.88 13.02
C LEU A 153 15.75 8.36 12.89
N PHE A 154 16.81 7.72 12.41
CA PHE A 154 16.94 6.26 12.36
C PHE A 154 16.81 5.65 13.75
N GLU A 155 17.55 6.15 14.73
CA GLU A 155 17.50 5.68 16.12
C GLU A 155 16.13 5.89 16.78
N ILE A 156 15.48 7.04 16.54
CA ILE A 156 14.13 7.28 17.04
C ILE A 156 13.14 6.28 16.42
N ASN A 157 13.24 6.03 15.11
CA ASN A 157 12.36 5.08 14.43
C ASN A 157 12.59 3.65 14.94
N ARG A 158 13.85 3.24 15.12
CA ARG A 158 14.25 1.98 15.76
C ARG A 158 13.58 1.79 17.11
N LEU A 159 13.78 2.74 18.03
CA LEU A 159 13.24 2.65 19.38
C LEU A 159 11.71 2.57 19.38
N LYS A 160 11.04 3.34 18.52
CA LYS A 160 9.58 3.30 18.37
C LYS A 160 9.11 1.93 17.86
N MET A 161 9.72 1.43 16.78
CA MET A 161 9.32 0.16 16.16
C MET A 161 9.55 -1.01 17.11
N ARG A 162 10.68 -1.04 17.81
CA ARG A 162 10.98 -2.09 18.80
C ARG A 162 10.02 -2.06 19.98
N ARG A 163 9.69 -0.88 20.52
CA ARG A 163 8.70 -0.73 21.59
C ARG A 163 7.31 -1.22 21.17
N ILE A 164 6.88 -0.88 19.95
CA ILE A 164 5.61 -1.36 19.39
C ILE A 164 5.67 -2.88 19.18
N GLY A 165 6.79 -3.40 18.68
CA GLY A 165 7.03 -4.82 18.47
C GLY A 165 6.99 -5.62 19.77
N GLU A 166 7.65 -5.15 20.82
CA GLU A 166 7.61 -5.75 22.16
C GLU A 166 6.17 -5.81 22.70
N ALA A 167 5.43 -4.71 22.63
CA ALA A 167 4.02 -4.66 23.06
C ALA A 167 3.09 -5.55 22.20
N ALA A 168 3.46 -5.82 20.95
CA ALA A 168 2.74 -6.72 20.06
C ALA A 168 3.20 -8.19 20.13
N GLY A 169 4.34 -8.47 20.76
CA GLY A 169 4.99 -9.78 20.76
C GLY A 169 5.73 -10.14 19.47
N LEU A 170 6.06 -9.17 18.61
CA LEU A 170 6.81 -9.35 17.37
C LEU A 170 7.75 -8.16 17.09
N ASP A 171 9.03 -8.30 17.37
CA ASP A 171 10.07 -7.32 16.98
C ASP A 171 10.52 -7.56 15.53
N VAL A 172 10.07 -6.71 14.60
CA VAL A 172 10.46 -6.79 13.18
C VAL A 172 11.70 -5.94 12.83
N TRP A 173 12.21 -5.13 13.76
CA TRP A 173 13.33 -4.23 13.48
C TRP A 173 14.58 -4.95 12.95
N PRO A 174 15.00 -6.12 13.48
CA PRO A 174 16.18 -6.82 12.98
C PRO A 174 16.08 -7.24 11.50
N LEU A 175 14.85 -7.40 10.97
CA LEU A 175 14.63 -7.65 9.54
C LEU A 175 14.77 -6.35 8.75
N VAL A 176 14.18 -5.26 9.24
CA VAL A 176 14.28 -3.94 8.62
C VAL A 176 15.74 -3.51 8.51
N GLU A 177 16.44 -3.44 9.64
CA GLU A 177 17.84 -2.99 9.76
C GLU A 177 18.78 -3.74 8.83
N ARG A 178 18.54 -5.04 8.65
CA ARG A 178 19.34 -5.90 7.80
C ARG A 178 19.12 -5.66 6.31
N ARG A 179 17.89 -5.35 5.88
CA ARG A 179 17.49 -5.49 4.46
C ARG A 179 17.04 -4.20 3.77
N PHE A 180 16.75 -3.12 4.49
CA PHE A 180 16.18 -1.92 3.87
C PHE A 180 17.11 -1.26 2.83
N ARG A 181 18.42 -1.53 2.91
CA ARG A 181 19.43 -1.06 1.97
C ARG A 181 19.44 -1.86 0.68
N ASP A 182 19.16 -3.16 0.76
CA ASP A 182 19.30 -4.10 -0.36
C ASP A 182 18.00 -4.21 -1.17
N ILE A 183 16.84 -4.03 -0.52
CA ILE A 183 15.53 -4.16 -1.16
C ILE A 183 14.50 -3.13 -0.66
N PRO A 184 13.47 -2.82 -1.46
CA PRO A 184 12.37 -1.96 -1.02
C PRO A 184 11.50 -2.67 0.02
N LEU A 185 11.65 -2.27 1.29
CA LEU A 185 10.80 -2.74 2.39
C LEU A 185 9.57 -1.85 2.66
N PHE A 186 9.58 -0.63 2.12
CA PHE A 186 8.54 0.37 2.33
C PHE A 186 8.25 1.09 1.01
N TRP A 187 6.97 1.16 0.66
CA TRP A 187 6.45 1.89 -0.49
C TRP A 187 6.19 3.35 -0.16
N THR A 188 5.76 3.62 1.07
CA THR A 188 5.64 4.95 1.68
C THR A 188 6.14 4.84 3.12
N TYR A 189 6.15 5.94 3.87
CA TYR A 189 6.52 5.88 5.29
C TYR A 189 5.63 4.94 6.12
N LEU A 190 4.40 4.63 5.68
CA LEU A 190 3.43 3.81 6.40
C LEU A 190 2.98 2.57 5.62
N HIS A 191 3.38 2.38 4.36
CA HIS A 191 3.02 1.21 3.57
C HIS A 191 4.22 0.27 3.40
N PRO A 192 4.35 -0.76 4.24
CA PRO A 192 5.39 -1.77 4.10
C PRO A 192 5.13 -2.71 2.90
N SER A 193 6.19 -3.37 2.46
CA SER A 193 6.12 -4.42 1.44
C SER A 193 5.63 -5.76 1.99
N GLY A 194 5.38 -6.69 1.08
CA GLY A 194 5.01 -8.07 1.42
C GLY A 194 6.00 -8.78 2.33
N ASP A 195 7.29 -8.44 2.22
CA ASP A 195 8.35 -9.01 3.04
C ASP A 195 8.20 -8.70 4.53
N LEU A 196 7.59 -7.57 4.88
CA LEU A 196 7.27 -7.22 6.26
C LEU A 196 5.83 -7.61 6.65
N LEU A 197 4.88 -7.56 5.71
CA LEU A 197 3.48 -7.89 5.99
C LEU A 197 3.27 -9.38 6.23
N ARG A 198 3.96 -10.26 5.51
CA ARG A 198 3.86 -11.72 5.69
C ARG A 198 4.19 -12.20 7.11
N PRO A 199 5.35 -11.83 7.72
CA PRO A 199 5.64 -12.23 9.10
C PRO A 199 4.66 -11.63 10.11
N ILE A 200 4.15 -10.41 9.87
CA ILE A 200 3.11 -9.78 10.72
C ILE A 200 1.80 -10.57 10.64
N ALA A 201 1.35 -10.92 9.44
CA ALA A 201 0.12 -11.70 9.23
C ALA A 201 0.23 -13.10 9.84
N ARG A 202 1.38 -13.76 9.69
CA ARG A 202 1.67 -15.05 10.35
C ARG A 202 1.54 -14.93 11.87
N HIS A 203 2.20 -13.93 12.46
CA HIS A 203 2.12 -13.68 13.90
C HIS A 203 0.68 -13.46 14.35
N ALA A 204 -0.07 -12.62 13.63
CA ALA A 204 -1.47 -12.34 13.93
C ALA A 204 -2.36 -13.60 13.84
N LEU A 205 -2.15 -14.46 12.83
CA LEU A 205 -2.87 -15.74 12.71
C LEU A 205 -2.59 -16.67 13.88
N ASN A 206 -1.33 -16.76 14.32
CA ASN A 206 -0.96 -17.56 15.49
C ASN A 206 -1.62 -17.02 16.77
N GLN A 207 -1.71 -15.70 16.93
CA GLN A 207 -2.32 -15.07 18.10
C GLN A 207 -3.82 -15.36 18.24
N LEU A 208 -4.52 -15.70 17.14
CA LEU A 208 -5.94 -16.03 17.20
C LEU A 208 -6.23 -17.39 17.85
N ASN A 209 -5.23 -18.29 17.91
CA ASN A 209 -5.36 -19.64 18.47
C ASN A 209 -6.54 -20.43 17.88
N LEU A 210 -6.73 -20.40 16.56
CA LEU A 210 -7.83 -21.08 15.87
C LEU A 210 -7.56 -22.57 15.56
N GLY A 211 -6.43 -23.12 16.01
CA GLY A 211 -6.02 -24.48 15.65
C GLY A 211 -5.64 -24.64 14.17
N LEU A 212 -5.20 -23.57 13.51
CA LEU A 212 -4.74 -23.62 12.12
C LEU A 212 -3.45 -24.46 12.02
N THR A 213 -3.36 -25.28 10.98
CA THR A 213 -2.11 -25.98 10.68
C THR A 213 -1.06 -25.01 10.13
N PRO A 214 0.24 -25.29 10.29
CA PRO A 214 1.29 -24.49 9.66
C PRO A 214 1.07 -24.32 8.14
N ALA A 215 0.65 -25.37 7.44
CA ALA A 215 0.37 -25.32 6.00
C ALA A 215 -0.77 -24.35 5.65
N THR A 216 -1.85 -24.34 6.43
CA THR A 216 -2.96 -23.38 6.25
C THR A 216 -2.47 -21.94 6.41
N ILE A 217 -1.62 -21.69 7.39
CA ILE A 217 -1.04 -20.36 7.62
C ILE A 217 -0.15 -19.95 6.44
N GLU A 218 0.72 -20.84 5.95
CA GLU A 218 1.58 -20.56 4.78
C GLU A 218 0.76 -20.19 3.55
N VAL A 219 -0.30 -20.95 3.25
CA VAL A 219 -1.17 -20.67 2.11
C VAL A 219 -1.83 -19.31 2.26
N ALA A 220 -2.39 -19.02 3.44
CA ALA A 220 -3.06 -17.76 3.71
C ALA A 220 -2.13 -16.54 3.56
N ILE A 221 -0.93 -16.58 4.13
CA ILE A 221 0.00 -15.45 4.00
C ILE A 221 0.69 -15.41 2.63
N GLY A 222 0.76 -16.53 1.91
CA GLY A 222 1.26 -16.60 0.52
C GLY A 222 0.34 -15.91 -0.49
N GLU A 223 -0.88 -15.55 -0.07
CA GLU A 223 -1.76 -14.64 -0.81
C GLU A 223 -1.32 -13.17 -0.66
N ILE A 224 -0.56 -12.82 0.39
CA ILE A 224 0.03 -11.49 0.57
C ILE A 224 1.28 -11.34 -0.32
N LYS A 225 1.12 -10.54 -1.38
CA LYS A 225 2.23 -10.07 -2.21
C LYS A 225 2.55 -8.62 -1.88
N GLU A 226 2.18 -7.68 -2.74
CA GLU A 226 2.39 -6.25 -2.53
C GLU A 226 1.07 -5.50 -2.39
N PRO A 227 0.26 -5.81 -1.37
CA PRO A 227 -1.11 -5.29 -1.28
C PRO A 227 -1.16 -3.77 -1.07
N LEU A 228 -0.07 -3.18 -0.54
CA LEU A 228 0.09 -1.74 -0.35
C LEU A 228 1.07 -1.11 -1.37
N GLY A 229 1.55 -1.89 -2.35
CA GLY A 229 2.53 -1.49 -3.34
C GLY A 229 1.95 -0.84 -4.60
N PHE A 230 0.79 -0.19 -4.47
CA PHE A 230 0.11 0.48 -5.59
C PHE A 230 0.65 1.90 -5.87
N SER A 231 1.23 2.57 -4.88
CA SER A 231 1.89 3.87 -5.08
C SER A 231 3.09 3.98 -4.18
N HIS A 232 4.21 4.41 -4.76
CA HIS A 232 5.50 4.48 -4.11
C HIS A 232 5.92 5.94 -4.00
N MET A 233 6.26 6.36 -2.78
CA MET A 233 6.91 7.65 -2.55
C MET A 233 8.40 7.52 -2.86
N PRO A 234 8.97 8.34 -3.76
CA PRO A 234 10.41 8.28 -4.04
C PRO A 234 11.26 8.60 -2.81
N LEU A 235 12.39 7.90 -2.68
CA LEU A 235 13.42 8.26 -1.72
C LEU A 235 14.25 9.43 -2.26
N HIS A 236 14.54 10.40 -1.40
CA HIS A 236 15.38 11.52 -1.76
C HIS A 236 16.85 11.08 -1.96
N PRO A 237 17.58 11.55 -3.00
CA PRO A 237 18.96 11.14 -3.25
C PRO A 237 19.93 11.31 -2.07
N SER A 238 19.82 12.40 -1.29
CA SER A 238 20.61 12.59 -0.06
C SER A 238 20.34 11.48 0.99
N ILE A 239 19.09 11.03 1.15
CA ILE A 239 18.73 9.92 2.06
C ILE A 239 19.30 8.59 1.55
N VAL A 240 19.21 8.35 0.24
CA VAL A 240 19.78 7.17 -0.42
C VAL A 240 21.28 7.10 -0.19
N ARG A 241 22.01 8.22 -0.38
CA ARG A 241 23.45 8.31 -0.13
C ARG A 241 23.79 8.12 1.35
N HIS A 242 23.10 8.80 2.25
CA HIS A 242 23.37 8.75 3.70
C HIS A 242 23.29 7.32 4.25
N PHE A 243 22.22 6.59 3.89
CA PHE A 243 22.02 5.23 4.38
C PHE A 243 22.66 4.14 3.53
N GLY A 244 23.24 4.47 2.37
CA GLY A 244 23.84 3.49 1.45
C GLY A 244 22.80 2.53 0.86
N ILE A 245 21.68 3.05 0.36
CA ILE A 245 20.61 2.23 -0.23
C ILE A 245 20.96 1.90 -1.69
N GLU A 246 21.00 0.61 -2.03
CA GLU A 246 21.51 0.12 -3.32
C GLU A 246 20.46 0.17 -4.44
N TRP A 247 19.19 -0.09 -4.11
CA TRP A 247 18.13 -0.24 -5.11
C TRP A 247 17.55 1.10 -5.60
N ALA A 248 17.70 2.18 -4.83
CA ALA A 248 17.00 3.46 -5.03
C ALA A 248 17.80 4.49 -5.85
N GLY A 249 18.49 4.04 -6.90
CA GLY A 249 19.30 4.92 -7.76
C GLY A 249 18.48 5.84 -8.68
N PRO A 250 19.12 6.78 -9.41
CA PRO A 250 18.43 7.75 -10.28
C PRO A 250 17.55 7.11 -11.39
N ALA A 251 17.90 5.92 -11.84
CA ALA A 251 17.15 5.17 -12.84
C ALA A 251 16.02 4.30 -12.26
N TYR A 252 15.92 4.17 -10.93
CA TYR A 252 14.86 3.39 -10.30
C TYR A 252 13.51 4.03 -10.56
N ARG A 253 12.52 3.23 -10.99
CA ARG A 253 11.19 3.71 -11.36
C ARG A 253 10.14 3.31 -10.31
N TYR A 254 9.69 4.31 -9.56
CA TYR A 254 8.66 4.23 -8.53
C TYR A 254 7.27 4.14 -9.17
N ARG A 255 6.46 3.17 -8.75
CA ARG A 255 5.10 3.00 -9.26
C ARG A 255 4.18 4.07 -8.71
N LEU A 256 3.36 4.66 -9.55
CA LEU A 256 2.25 5.54 -9.19
C LEU A 256 1.01 5.05 -9.94
N MET A 257 0.23 4.16 -9.32
CA MET A 257 -0.94 3.57 -9.98
C MET A 257 -2.09 4.58 -10.15
N PRO A 258 -2.79 4.57 -11.29
CA PRO A 258 -2.52 3.79 -12.52
C PRO A 258 -1.60 4.50 -13.53
N ASP A 259 -1.14 5.70 -13.21
CA ASP A 259 -0.41 6.60 -14.10
C ASP A 259 0.88 6.01 -14.68
N GLY A 260 1.58 5.12 -13.97
CA GLY A 260 2.74 4.39 -14.49
C GLY A 260 3.90 4.30 -13.51
N ARG A 261 5.13 4.27 -14.02
CA ARG A 261 6.36 4.16 -13.23
C ARG A 261 7.34 5.29 -13.57
N PHE A 262 7.76 6.03 -12.56
CA PHE A 262 8.50 7.29 -12.73
C PHE A 262 9.81 7.28 -11.94
N THR A 263 10.86 7.89 -12.47
CA THR A 263 12.06 8.20 -11.68
C THR A 263 11.72 9.20 -10.58
N ALA A 264 12.61 9.37 -9.59
CA ALA A 264 12.41 10.38 -8.54
C ALA A 264 12.24 11.80 -9.11
N ALA A 265 12.98 12.14 -10.18
CA ALA A 265 12.89 13.43 -10.86
C ALA A 265 11.54 13.59 -11.60
N GLU A 266 11.14 12.58 -12.38
CA GLU A 266 9.86 12.57 -13.09
C GLU A 266 8.68 12.68 -12.10
N PHE A 267 8.74 11.94 -10.98
CA PHE A 267 7.73 12.05 -9.92
C PHE A 267 7.68 13.46 -9.34
N ALA A 268 8.82 14.08 -9.05
CA ALA A 268 8.87 15.43 -8.50
C ALA A 268 8.27 16.47 -9.46
N ILE A 269 8.52 16.36 -10.76
CA ILE A 269 7.86 17.19 -11.79
C ILE A 269 6.35 17.01 -11.74
N ARG A 270 5.88 15.75 -11.69
CA ARG A 270 4.44 15.45 -11.61
C ARG A 270 3.83 15.99 -10.33
N PHE A 271 4.54 15.91 -9.21
CA PHE A 271 4.10 16.45 -7.92
C PHE A 271 3.92 17.97 -8.00
N ILE A 272 4.93 18.71 -8.48
CA ILE A 272 4.90 20.19 -8.60
C ILE A 272 3.79 20.65 -9.56
N THR A 273 3.66 19.98 -10.71
CA THR A 273 2.64 20.30 -11.71
C THR A 273 1.25 19.76 -11.34
N PHE A 274 1.16 19.00 -10.25
CA PHE A 274 -0.03 18.26 -9.83
C PHE A 274 -0.60 17.36 -10.93
N ALA A 275 0.27 16.77 -11.77
CA ALA A 275 -0.11 15.91 -12.87
C ALA A 275 -0.69 14.59 -12.37
N HIS A 276 -1.88 14.23 -12.85
CA HIS A 276 -2.56 12.97 -12.55
C HIS A 276 -3.57 12.64 -13.66
N ASP A 277 -3.92 11.37 -13.83
CA ASP A 277 -4.93 10.94 -14.81
C ASP A 277 -6.23 10.49 -14.12
N ALA A 278 -7.12 11.46 -13.88
CA ALA A 278 -8.40 11.20 -13.23
C ALA A 278 -9.34 10.29 -14.05
N PRO A 279 -9.52 10.48 -15.37
CA PRO A 279 -10.28 9.55 -16.20
C PRO A 279 -9.74 8.12 -16.12
N LEU A 280 -8.41 7.94 -16.18
CA LEU A 280 -7.81 6.61 -16.07
C LEU A 280 -8.06 5.99 -14.69
N ARG A 281 -7.88 6.74 -13.60
CA ARG A 281 -8.17 6.23 -12.25
C ARG A 281 -9.64 5.85 -12.07
N GLN A 282 -10.56 6.63 -12.64
CA GLN A 282 -11.97 6.28 -12.65
C GLN A 282 -12.23 5.00 -13.45
N ALA A 283 -11.66 4.87 -14.65
CA ALA A 283 -11.82 3.67 -15.47
C ALA A 283 -11.33 2.40 -14.75
N VAL A 284 -10.18 2.48 -14.08
CA VAL A 284 -9.69 1.38 -13.23
C VAL A 284 -10.71 1.05 -12.14
N PHE A 285 -11.21 2.05 -11.41
CA PHE A 285 -12.23 1.84 -10.38
C PHE A 285 -13.49 1.16 -10.93
N ASP A 286 -14.00 1.65 -12.05
CA ASP A 286 -15.22 1.18 -12.72
C ASP A 286 -15.10 -0.28 -13.18
N VAL A 287 -13.96 -0.65 -13.78
CA VAL A 287 -13.64 -2.05 -14.11
C VAL A 287 -13.70 -2.92 -12.87
N HIS A 288 -13.01 -2.55 -11.79
CA HIS A 288 -12.98 -3.37 -10.57
C HIS A 288 -14.35 -3.49 -9.88
N ARG A 289 -15.19 -2.45 -9.97
CA ARG A 289 -16.55 -2.46 -9.44
C ARG A 289 -17.59 -3.12 -10.35
N HIS A 290 -17.21 -3.53 -11.56
CA HIS A 290 -18.13 -4.04 -12.59
C HIS A 290 -19.23 -3.03 -12.96
N VAL A 291 -18.89 -1.73 -12.99
CA VAL A 291 -19.83 -0.65 -13.34
C VAL A 291 -19.31 0.01 -14.60
N GLY A 292 -20.14 0.15 -15.65
CA GLY A 292 -19.76 0.87 -16.87
C GLY A 292 -18.51 0.32 -17.59
N VAL A 293 -18.29 -1.01 -17.54
CA VAL A 293 -17.06 -1.66 -18.00
C VAL A 293 -16.72 -1.32 -19.46
N ASP A 294 -17.69 -1.27 -20.37
CA ASP A 294 -17.46 -0.90 -21.78
C ASP A 294 -16.87 0.51 -21.94
N ALA A 295 -17.34 1.47 -21.15
CA ALA A 295 -16.82 2.84 -21.18
C ALA A 295 -15.42 2.90 -20.56
N ALA A 296 -15.19 2.18 -19.48
CA ALA A 296 -13.89 2.11 -18.83
C ALA A 296 -12.82 1.45 -19.73
N VAL A 297 -13.17 0.42 -20.49
CA VAL A 297 -12.28 -0.22 -21.48
C VAL A 297 -11.83 0.80 -22.54
N LYS A 298 -12.73 1.63 -23.08
CA LYS A 298 -12.36 2.68 -24.05
C LYS A 298 -11.34 3.68 -23.48
N VAL A 299 -11.48 4.06 -22.21
CA VAL A 299 -10.52 4.94 -21.53
C VAL A 299 -9.18 4.24 -21.35
N LEU A 300 -9.18 2.96 -20.98
CA LEU A 300 -7.96 2.15 -20.84
C LEU A 300 -7.25 1.93 -22.18
N GLU A 301 -7.98 1.75 -23.28
CA GLU A 301 -7.40 1.67 -24.63
C GLU A 301 -6.74 2.99 -25.04
N ALA A 302 -7.39 4.13 -24.78
CA ALA A 302 -6.81 5.45 -25.02
C ALA A 302 -5.57 5.71 -24.14
N ALA A 303 -5.57 5.20 -22.90
CA ALA A 303 -4.39 5.25 -22.03
C ALA A 303 -3.25 4.37 -22.57
N ARG A 304 -3.55 3.15 -23.03
CA ARG A 304 -2.58 2.23 -23.64
C ARG A 304 -1.95 2.85 -24.90
N ALA A 305 -2.72 3.58 -25.70
CA ALA A 305 -2.19 4.27 -26.88
C ALA A 305 -1.17 5.37 -26.52
N ARG A 306 -1.33 6.03 -25.37
CA ARG A 306 -0.39 7.06 -24.87
C ARG A 306 0.82 6.46 -24.16
N SER A 307 0.67 5.31 -23.52
CA SER A 307 1.72 4.64 -22.75
C SER A 307 1.62 3.12 -22.94
N PRO A 308 2.13 2.60 -24.07
CA PRO A 308 2.03 1.17 -24.41
C PRO A 308 2.82 0.25 -23.47
N ASP A 309 3.81 0.81 -22.77
CA ASP A 309 4.68 0.17 -21.78
C ASP A 309 4.16 0.34 -20.33
N ASN A 310 2.91 0.77 -20.14
CA ASN A 310 2.30 0.83 -18.81
C ASN A 310 1.60 -0.50 -18.46
N GLY A 311 2.32 -1.37 -17.75
CA GLY A 311 1.79 -2.65 -17.28
C GLY A 311 0.52 -2.55 -16.42
N ASP A 312 0.34 -1.44 -15.68
CA ASP A 312 -0.88 -1.20 -14.90
C ASP A 312 -2.09 -0.93 -15.79
N VAL A 313 -1.91 -0.22 -16.91
CA VAL A 313 -2.98 -0.06 -17.91
C VAL A 313 -3.30 -1.39 -18.57
N LEU A 314 -2.28 -2.16 -18.98
CA LEU A 314 -2.48 -3.46 -19.63
C LEU A 314 -3.24 -4.45 -18.76
N ILE A 315 -2.87 -4.59 -17.48
CA ILE A 315 -3.58 -5.52 -16.60
C ILE A 315 -5.02 -5.07 -16.33
N ASN A 316 -5.27 -3.77 -16.16
CA ASN A 316 -6.64 -3.27 -15.95
C ASN A 316 -7.49 -3.40 -17.23
N LEU A 317 -6.88 -3.25 -18.41
CA LEU A 317 -7.53 -3.53 -19.69
C LEU A 317 -7.88 -5.01 -19.82
N ALA A 318 -6.96 -5.91 -19.44
CA ALA A 318 -7.23 -7.35 -19.42
C ALA A 318 -8.40 -7.73 -18.49
N ILE A 319 -8.47 -7.12 -17.31
CA ILE A 319 -9.58 -7.30 -16.38
C ILE A 319 -10.89 -6.76 -16.98
N GLY A 320 -10.85 -5.63 -17.70
CA GLY A 320 -11.99 -5.10 -18.43
C GLY A 320 -12.51 -6.08 -19.49
N PHE A 321 -11.63 -6.56 -20.37
CA PHE A 321 -11.97 -7.57 -21.38
C PHE A 321 -12.54 -8.84 -20.77
N TRP A 322 -11.94 -9.33 -19.69
CA TRP A 322 -12.43 -10.51 -18.98
C TRP A 322 -13.86 -10.32 -18.47
N LYS A 323 -14.19 -9.16 -17.90
CA LYS A 323 -15.55 -8.84 -17.42
C LYS A 323 -16.57 -8.70 -18.54
N LEU A 324 -16.14 -8.37 -19.76
CA LEU A 324 -16.97 -8.36 -20.96
C LEU A 324 -17.08 -9.74 -21.63
N GLY A 325 -16.49 -10.80 -21.04
CA GLY A 325 -16.47 -12.14 -21.61
C GLY A 325 -15.49 -12.31 -22.77
N GLN A 326 -14.62 -11.33 -23.02
CA GLN A 326 -13.64 -11.34 -24.10
C GLN A 326 -12.33 -11.99 -23.63
N LEU A 327 -12.31 -13.33 -23.60
CA LEU A 327 -11.18 -14.09 -23.04
C LEU A 327 -9.87 -13.93 -23.82
N ASN A 328 -9.90 -13.96 -25.16
CA ASN A 328 -8.67 -13.84 -25.96
C ASN A 328 -7.99 -12.47 -25.78
N PRO A 329 -8.68 -11.32 -25.91
CA PRO A 329 -8.09 -10.02 -25.60
C PRO A 329 -7.57 -9.90 -24.15
N ALA A 330 -8.23 -10.53 -23.18
CA ALA A 330 -7.77 -10.55 -21.80
C ALA A 330 -6.45 -11.31 -21.63
N ILE A 331 -6.30 -12.46 -22.30
CA ILE A 331 -5.08 -13.28 -22.29
C ILE A 331 -3.92 -12.50 -22.94
N GLU A 332 -4.16 -11.88 -24.09
CA GLU A 332 -3.16 -11.07 -24.80
C GLU A 332 -2.68 -9.90 -23.94
N ALA A 333 -3.60 -9.12 -23.37
CA ALA A 333 -3.26 -7.97 -22.54
C ALA A 333 -2.54 -8.38 -21.24
N THR A 334 -2.92 -9.50 -20.61
CA THR A 334 -2.22 -10.01 -19.42
C THR A 334 -0.81 -10.49 -19.75
N THR A 335 -0.64 -11.13 -20.91
CA THR A 335 0.68 -11.59 -21.39
C THR A 335 1.59 -10.40 -21.66
N ALA A 336 1.11 -9.38 -22.37
CA ALA A 336 1.85 -8.15 -22.61
C ALA A 336 2.25 -7.43 -21.30
N ALA A 337 1.37 -7.43 -20.28
CA ALA A 337 1.72 -6.89 -18.97
C ALA A 337 2.88 -7.69 -18.32
N LEU A 338 2.83 -9.02 -18.38
CA LEU A 338 3.87 -9.91 -17.84
C LEU A 338 5.20 -9.83 -18.59
N GLU A 339 5.21 -9.47 -19.87
CA GLU A 339 6.44 -9.19 -20.62
C GLU A 339 7.17 -7.96 -20.07
N LEU A 340 6.43 -6.96 -19.58
CA LEU A 340 6.99 -5.76 -18.96
C LEU A 340 7.46 -6.00 -17.52
N ASP A 341 6.76 -6.84 -16.77
CA ASP A 341 7.10 -7.18 -15.39
C ASP A 341 6.78 -8.65 -15.08
N PRO A 342 7.71 -9.57 -15.39
CA PRO A 342 7.50 -11.01 -15.24
C PRO A 342 7.45 -11.46 -13.78
N THR A 343 7.83 -10.57 -12.84
CA THR A 343 7.83 -10.88 -11.41
C THR A 343 6.43 -10.74 -10.79
N GLN A 344 5.48 -10.15 -11.52
CA GLN A 344 4.12 -9.90 -11.06
C GLN A 344 3.28 -11.17 -10.99
N THR A 345 3.45 -11.88 -9.89
CA THR A 345 2.81 -13.18 -9.70
C THR A 345 1.27 -13.07 -9.64
N GLU A 346 0.68 -11.92 -9.31
CA GLU A 346 -0.78 -11.71 -9.42
C GLU A 346 -1.24 -11.75 -10.89
N TRP A 347 -0.46 -11.17 -11.79
CA TRP A 347 -0.75 -11.20 -13.22
C TRP A 347 -0.60 -12.63 -13.77
N VAL A 348 0.40 -13.39 -13.28
CA VAL A 348 0.53 -14.83 -13.58
C VAL A 348 -0.70 -15.62 -13.13
N ARG A 349 -1.17 -15.43 -11.89
CA ARG A 349 -2.37 -16.10 -11.37
C ARG A 349 -3.59 -15.75 -12.21
N PHE A 350 -3.76 -14.48 -12.56
CA PHE A 350 -4.86 -14.03 -13.41
C PHE A 350 -4.79 -14.70 -14.79
N LEU A 351 -3.62 -14.76 -15.42
CA LEU A 351 -3.42 -15.48 -16.67
C LEU A 351 -3.79 -16.96 -16.56
N CYS A 352 -3.41 -17.65 -15.48
CA CYS A 352 -3.80 -19.04 -15.25
C CYS A 352 -5.32 -19.22 -15.17
N ILE A 353 -6.03 -18.27 -14.54
CA ILE A 353 -7.50 -18.27 -14.46
C ILE A 353 -8.10 -18.10 -15.86
N LEU A 354 -7.61 -17.14 -16.64
CA LEU A 354 -8.08 -16.89 -18.00
C LEU A 354 -7.86 -18.10 -18.92
N LEU A 355 -6.66 -18.69 -18.89
CA LEU A 355 -6.32 -19.87 -19.69
C LEU A 355 -7.18 -21.09 -19.31
N ARG A 356 -7.51 -21.26 -18.02
CA ARG A 356 -8.42 -22.32 -17.58
C ARG A 356 -9.84 -22.10 -18.11
N GLN A 357 -10.33 -20.85 -18.10
CA GLN A 357 -11.64 -20.51 -18.65
C GLN A 357 -11.70 -20.71 -20.17
N ALA A 358 -10.66 -20.29 -20.89
CA ALA A 358 -10.58 -20.45 -22.34
C ALA A 358 -10.53 -21.92 -22.80
N ARG A 359 -10.13 -22.87 -21.93
CA ARG A 359 -10.19 -24.31 -22.21
C ARG A 359 -11.58 -24.93 -22.01
N LEU A 360 -12.50 -24.21 -21.37
CA LEU A 360 -13.85 -24.67 -21.06
C LEU A 360 -14.91 -24.13 -22.02
N VAL A 361 -14.51 -23.24 -22.94
CA VAL A 361 -15.30 -22.68 -24.04
C VAL A 361 -14.82 -23.33 -25.33
#